data_AF-A0A661N491-F1
#
_entry.id   AF-A0A661N491-F1
#
_cell.length_a   1.000
_cell.length_b   1.000
_cell.length_c   1.000
_cell.angle_alpha   90.00
_cell.angle_beta   90.00
_cell.angle_gamma   90.00
#
_symmetry.space_group_name_H-M   'P 1'
#
loop_
_entity.id
_entity.type
_entity.pdbx_description
1 polymer ?
#
loop_
_entity_poly.entity_id
_entity_poly.type
_entity_poly.pdbx_seq_one_letter_code
_entity_poly.pdbx_strand_id
1 'polypeptide(L)'
;MHAKYFLLAATAAVAMWIGCSATDTSGFDPSSTSSGSTSSNGTGGLGFGGSGGLNFGGIGQGGACAGQCSGDLHSVLDCNGVVIQECTGLEGCDMETLTCINACEAAKNNKQSVGCEYWATDMEAYQATYCFAAFVANTWNTPAHLVIEHNGTQLPVESFTRIPVGQGPSLTYQAYDNTAGLAAGEVAIVFLSGNSGGAPNCPVTSAVPGAGMQGTGVSASFRIESDVPVVAYQINPYGGGSVAVTGASLLLPTSAWDTNYIAVNAYRQDIAPPSMNIVATEDNTSVTMVPVAAVQGGGGIPASAANTPFTFIINRGQNAQITQSAELTGSVIQSDKPIGFMAGQPCMRTPFGVAYCDHGEQMVPPVQALGSEYVGVMYRPRQGEPAIWRMIGAVDGTQLTWTPDVGGPATLDQGQ
;
A
#
# COMPACT_ATOMS: atom_id res chain seq x y z
N MET A 1 41.34 10.66 -49.30
CA MET A 1 40.06 10.47 -48.59
C MET A 1 40.22 9.27 -47.68
N HIS A 2 40.50 9.49 -46.39
CA HIS A 2 40.88 8.45 -45.44
C HIS A 2 39.77 8.24 -44.41
N ALA A 3 39.24 7.01 -44.38
CA ALA A 3 38.40 6.51 -43.31
C ALA A 3 39.20 6.40 -42.01
N LYS A 4 38.59 6.80 -40.88
CA LYS A 4 39.12 6.52 -39.55
C LYS A 4 38.10 5.72 -38.76
N TYR A 5 38.46 4.46 -38.52
CA TYR A 5 37.87 3.58 -37.53
C TYR A 5 38.13 4.14 -36.13
N PHE A 6 37.10 4.15 -35.27
CA PHE A 6 37.26 4.31 -33.83
C PHE A 6 36.87 2.98 -33.17
N LEU A 7 37.89 2.25 -32.70
CA LEU A 7 37.77 1.25 -31.64
C LEU A 7 37.53 2.00 -30.33
N LEU A 8 36.52 1.60 -29.55
CA LEU A 8 36.53 1.83 -28.10
C LEU A 8 36.41 0.48 -27.38
N ALA A 9 37.28 0.34 -26.39
CA ALA A 9 37.67 -0.89 -25.73
C ALA A 9 36.57 -1.43 -24.79
N ALA A 10 36.39 -2.74 -24.82
CA ALA A 10 35.65 -3.50 -23.83
C ALA A 10 36.51 -3.65 -22.57
N THR A 11 36.15 -2.96 -21.49
CA THR A 11 36.63 -3.25 -20.14
C THR A 11 35.64 -4.17 -19.44
N ALA A 12 36.03 -5.43 -19.28
CA ALA A 12 35.32 -6.40 -18.44
C ALA A 12 35.52 -6.02 -16.96
N ALA A 13 34.44 -5.57 -16.31
CA ALA A 13 34.40 -5.45 -14.85
C ALA A 13 33.82 -6.75 -14.28
N VAL A 14 34.67 -7.49 -13.56
CA VAL A 14 34.27 -8.67 -12.78
C VAL A 14 33.49 -8.17 -11.56
N ALA A 15 32.17 -8.34 -11.56
CA ALA A 15 31.34 -8.12 -10.38
C ALA A 15 31.46 -9.32 -9.44
N MET A 16 32.11 -9.15 -8.29
CA MET A 16 32.04 -10.12 -7.20
C MET A 16 30.68 -10.02 -6.52
N TRP A 17 29.90 -11.08 -6.58
CA TRP A 17 28.66 -11.23 -5.82
C TRP A 17 29.00 -11.71 -4.41
N ILE A 18 28.85 -10.83 -3.41
CA ILE A 18 28.83 -11.25 -2.00
C ILE A 18 27.37 -11.48 -1.64
N GLY A 19 26.95 -12.74 -1.64
CA GLY A 19 25.69 -13.16 -1.05
C GLY A 19 25.85 -13.19 0.48
N CYS A 20 25.03 -12.43 1.19
CA CYS A 20 24.89 -12.58 2.64
C CYS A 20 23.80 -13.60 2.93
N SER A 21 24.20 -14.81 3.33
CA SER A 21 23.35 -15.78 4.01
C SER A 21 23.05 -15.30 5.42
N ALA A 22 21.77 -15.09 5.76
CA ALA A 22 21.36 -14.95 7.16
C ALA A 22 21.34 -16.35 7.79
N THR A 23 22.23 -16.59 8.74
CA THR A 23 22.18 -17.75 9.62
C THR A 23 21.20 -17.50 10.77
N ASP A 24 20.32 -18.47 11.00
CA ASP A 24 19.39 -18.54 12.12
C ASP A 24 20.10 -18.42 13.47
N THR A 25 19.61 -17.52 14.33
CA THR A 25 19.75 -17.65 15.77
C THR A 25 18.40 -17.37 16.40
N SER A 26 17.67 -18.45 16.69
CA SER A 26 16.58 -18.48 17.66
C SER A 26 17.13 -18.15 19.05
N GLY A 27 16.47 -17.25 19.77
CA GLY A 27 16.91 -16.80 21.08
C GLY A 27 15.87 -15.99 21.83
N PHE A 28 14.66 -16.56 21.99
CA PHE A 28 13.76 -16.17 23.07
C PHE A 28 13.88 -17.24 24.17
N ASP A 29 14.56 -16.91 25.27
CA ASP A 29 14.53 -17.67 26.52
C ASP A 29 13.90 -16.79 27.61
N PRO A 30 12.70 -17.11 28.11
CA PRO A 30 12.05 -16.38 29.18
C PRO A 30 12.44 -17.00 30.53
N SER A 31 13.68 -16.81 30.99
CA SER A 31 14.02 -17.16 32.37
C SER A 31 15.28 -16.45 32.90
N SER A 32 15.11 -15.26 33.47
CA SER A 32 16.04 -14.79 34.51
C SER A 32 15.35 -13.88 35.53
N THR A 33 14.96 -14.49 36.64
CA THR A 33 14.75 -13.84 37.93
C THR A 33 16.05 -13.21 38.43
N SER A 34 16.01 -11.92 38.75
CA SER A 34 16.96 -11.33 39.70
C SER A 34 16.24 -10.32 40.59
N SER A 35 16.56 -10.41 41.88
CA SER A 35 15.88 -9.80 43.01
C SER A 35 16.80 -8.77 43.69
N GLY A 36 16.18 -7.75 44.32
CA GLY A 36 16.78 -6.80 45.26
C GLY A 36 17.14 -5.45 44.62
N SER A 37 16.69 -4.27 45.10
CA SER A 37 16.34 -3.89 46.47
C SER A 37 15.45 -2.62 46.54
N THR A 38 14.64 -2.57 47.61
CA THR A 38 13.91 -1.45 48.24
C THR A 38 14.84 -0.25 48.54
N SER A 39 14.47 1.04 48.67
CA SER A 39 13.29 1.83 49.12
C SER A 39 13.54 3.29 48.68
N SER A 40 12.58 4.20 48.45
CA SER A 40 11.82 4.93 49.49
C SER A 40 10.81 5.93 48.89
N ASN A 41 9.70 6.13 49.61
CA ASN A 41 8.66 7.14 49.39
C ASN A 41 9.16 8.56 49.12
N GLY A 42 8.52 9.23 48.16
CA GLY A 42 8.58 10.67 47.96
C GLY A 42 7.33 11.16 47.22
N THR A 43 6.32 11.57 47.98
CA THR A 43 5.10 12.24 47.51
C THR A 43 5.40 13.69 47.07
N GLY A 44 4.97 14.04 45.85
CA GLY A 44 4.85 15.40 45.32
C GLY A 44 4.74 15.30 43.79
N GLY A 45 3.63 15.58 43.12
CA GLY A 45 2.65 16.64 43.35
C GLY A 45 2.93 17.81 42.41
N LEU A 46 2.78 17.61 41.10
CA LEU A 46 2.72 18.69 40.09
C LEU A 46 1.62 18.36 39.08
N GLY A 47 0.61 19.22 39.04
CA GLY A 47 -0.60 19.05 38.23
C GLY A 47 -0.43 19.54 36.81
N PHE A 48 -1.10 18.84 35.89
CA PHE A 48 -1.45 19.34 34.57
C PHE A 48 -2.96 19.49 34.52
N GLY A 49 -3.42 20.75 34.54
CA GLY A 49 -4.76 21.13 34.11
C GLY A 49 -4.72 21.43 32.62
N GLY A 50 -5.54 20.72 31.85
CA GLY A 50 -5.70 20.90 30.42
C GLY A 50 -6.79 19.97 29.92
N SER A 51 -8.00 20.53 29.79
CA SER A 51 -9.25 19.84 29.47
C SER A 51 -9.24 19.23 28.06
N GLY A 52 -9.27 17.91 28.00
CA GLY A 52 -9.46 17.10 26.80
C GLY A 52 -9.42 15.62 27.17
N GLY A 53 -10.10 15.26 28.27
CA GLY A 53 -10.03 13.93 28.86
C GLY A 53 -10.73 12.88 28.02
N LEU A 54 -9.97 11.85 27.64
CA LEU A 54 -10.48 10.52 27.34
C LEU A 54 -11.41 10.10 28.48
N ASN A 55 -12.70 9.99 28.19
CA ASN A 55 -13.71 9.59 29.14
C ASN A 55 -13.61 8.08 29.38
N PHE A 56 -12.74 7.67 30.31
CA PHE A 56 -12.90 6.38 30.98
C PHE A 56 -14.06 6.52 31.96
N GLY A 57 -15.26 6.20 31.46
CA GLY A 57 -16.51 6.29 32.21
C GLY A 57 -16.39 5.62 33.58
N GLY A 58 -16.62 6.42 34.61
CA GLY A 58 -16.64 5.97 35.99
C GLY A 58 -17.65 4.84 36.21
N ILE A 59 -17.21 3.88 37.02
CA ILE A 59 -18.00 2.81 37.66
C ILE A 59 -19.21 3.39 38.41
N GLY A 60 -20.32 3.55 37.68
CA GLY A 60 -21.66 3.65 38.22
C GLY A 60 -22.38 2.32 38.02
N GLN A 61 -22.83 1.71 39.13
CA GLN A 61 -23.71 0.54 39.11
C GLN A 61 -24.94 0.81 38.22
N GLY A 62 -25.11 0.02 37.15
CA GLY A 62 -26.34 -0.02 36.35
C GLY A 62 -26.21 0.17 34.84
N GLY A 63 -25.02 0.28 34.26
CA GLY A 63 -24.82 0.29 32.81
C GLY A 63 -24.27 -1.05 32.31
N ALA A 64 -24.96 -1.70 31.37
CA ALA A 64 -24.39 -2.84 30.65
C ALA A 64 -23.04 -2.42 30.03
N CYS A 65 -21.97 -3.15 30.34
CA CYS A 65 -20.67 -2.88 29.76
C CYS A 65 -20.69 -3.32 28.29
N ALA A 66 -20.20 -2.46 27.39
CA ALA A 66 -20.21 -2.74 25.95
C ALA A 66 -19.20 -3.86 25.62
N GLY A 67 -19.62 -4.82 24.78
CA GLY A 67 -18.73 -5.82 24.21
C GLY A 67 -17.84 -5.24 23.11
N GLN A 68 -16.94 -6.06 22.59
CA GLN A 68 -16.04 -5.70 21.49
C GLN A 68 -15.70 -6.94 20.65
N CYS A 69 -15.22 -6.76 19.43
CA CYS A 69 -14.60 -7.85 18.70
C CYS A 69 -13.18 -8.13 19.22
N SER A 70 -12.71 -9.37 19.08
CA SER A 70 -11.29 -9.68 19.24
C SER A 70 -10.46 -8.95 18.18
N GLY A 71 -9.16 -8.72 18.45
CA GLY A 71 -8.29 -7.98 17.52
C GLY A 71 -8.09 -8.65 16.16
N ASP A 72 -8.33 -9.97 16.07
CA ASP A 72 -8.32 -10.78 14.85
C ASP A 72 -9.72 -10.97 14.24
N LEU A 73 -10.76 -10.38 14.85
CA LEU A 73 -12.16 -10.46 14.44
C LEU A 73 -12.75 -11.87 14.40
N HIS A 74 -12.10 -12.86 15.04
CA HIS A 74 -12.60 -14.23 15.12
C HIS A 74 -13.54 -14.46 16.31
N SER A 75 -13.80 -13.47 17.15
CA SER A 75 -14.65 -13.63 18.33
C SER A 75 -15.34 -12.33 18.75
N VAL A 76 -16.52 -12.47 19.34
CA VAL A 76 -17.18 -11.44 20.13
C VAL A 76 -16.75 -11.61 21.58
N LEU A 77 -16.29 -10.54 22.20
CA LEU A 77 -15.82 -10.47 23.57
C LEU A 77 -16.80 -9.66 24.43
N ASP A 78 -16.94 -10.05 25.70
CA ASP A 78 -17.53 -9.18 26.71
C ASP A 78 -16.55 -8.05 27.10
N CYS A 79 -17.00 -7.17 27.99
CA CYS A 79 -16.19 -6.03 28.46
C CYS A 79 -14.97 -6.41 29.30
N ASN A 80 -14.86 -7.66 29.76
CA ASN A 80 -13.70 -8.18 30.46
C ASN A 80 -12.73 -8.90 29.52
N GLY A 81 -13.01 -8.91 28.21
CA GLY A 81 -12.22 -9.62 27.21
C GLY A 81 -12.48 -11.13 27.18
N VAL A 82 -13.58 -11.60 27.77
CA VAL A 82 -13.98 -13.02 27.74
C VAL A 82 -14.76 -13.28 26.46
N VAL A 83 -14.40 -14.34 25.74
CA VAL A 83 -15.11 -14.78 24.53
C VAL A 83 -16.53 -15.20 24.88
N ILE A 84 -17.52 -14.54 24.27
CA ILE A 84 -18.94 -14.88 24.39
C ILE A 84 -19.49 -15.59 23.15
N GLN A 85 -18.84 -15.39 22.00
CA GLN A 85 -19.14 -16.09 20.75
C GLN A 85 -17.88 -16.19 19.90
N GLU A 86 -17.58 -17.38 19.38
CA GLU A 86 -16.55 -17.60 18.36
C GLU A 86 -17.18 -17.50 16.96
N CYS A 87 -16.53 -16.80 16.04
CA CYS A 87 -16.91 -16.74 14.64
C CYS A 87 -16.09 -17.77 13.86
N THR A 88 -16.77 -18.70 13.18
CA THR A 88 -16.11 -19.89 12.60
C THR A 88 -16.20 -19.92 11.09
N GLY A 89 -15.23 -20.59 10.45
CA GLY A 89 -15.24 -20.78 9.00
C GLY A 89 -15.23 -19.44 8.26
N LEU A 90 -16.34 -19.13 7.58
CA LEU A 90 -16.49 -17.91 6.77
C LEU A 90 -17.08 -16.72 7.56
N GLU A 91 -17.13 -16.80 8.90
CA GLU A 91 -17.74 -15.77 9.74
C GLU A 91 -16.71 -14.92 10.48
N GLY A 92 -16.90 -13.60 10.51
CA GLY A 92 -16.11 -12.65 11.29
C GLY A 92 -17.00 -11.75 12.15
N CYS A 93 -16.40 -11.21 13.22
CA CYS A 93 -17.06 -10.29 14.13
C CYS A 93 -17.21 -8.90 13.49
N ASP A 94 -18.44 -8.45 13.40
CA ASP A 94 -18.81 -7.11 12.96
C ASP A 94 -18.74 -6.12 14.13
N MET A 95 -17.94 -5.06 14.01
CA MET A 95 -17.70 -4.12 15.13
C MET A 95 -18.91 -3.24 15.46
N GLU A 96 -19.84 -3.08 14.51
CA GLU A 96 -21.04 -2.27 14.71
C GLU A 96 -22.13 -3.05 15.45
N THR A 97 -22.43 -4.27 15.02
CA THR A 97 -23.49 -5.10 15.58
C THR A 97 -23.02 -6.03 16.69
N LEU A 98 -21.70 -6.26 16.81
CA LEU A 98 -21.09 -7.23 17.72
C LEU A 98 -21.66 -8.64 17.55
N THR A 99 -21.86 -9.05 16.29
CA THR A 99 -22.33 -10.38 15.92
C THR A 99 -21.41 -11.03 14.90
N CYS A 100 -21.37 -12.36 14.88
CA CYS A 100 -20.70 -13.09 13.80
C CYS A 100 -21.57 -13.07 12.55
N ILE A 101 -21.05 -12.47 11.48
CA ILE A 101 -21.64 -12.43 10.15
C ILE A 101 -20.61 -12.93 9.14
N ASN A 102 -20.94 -12.95 7.84
CA ASN A 102 -19.93 -13.26 6.82
C ASN A 102 -18.68 -12.37 6.97
N ALA A 103 -17.50 -12.96 6.98
CA ALA A 103 -16.24 -12.29 7.28
C ALA A 103 -15.90 -11.17 6.28
N CYS A 104 -16.25 -11.33 5.00
CA CYS A 104 -16.08 -10.28 4.01
C CYS A 104 -17.06 -9.12 4.21
N GLU A 105 -18.27 -9.40 4.67
CA GLU A 105 -19.23 -8.35 5.04
C GLU A 105 -18.80 -7.60 6.31
N ALA A 106 -18.35 -8.33 7.33
CA ALA A 106 -17.74 -7.72 8.52
C ALA A 106 -16.54 -6.85 8.15
N ALA A 107 -15.66 -7.32 7.26
CA ALA A 107 -14.52 -6.54 6.79
C ALA A 107 -14.93 -5.26 6.03
N LYS A 108 -16.06 -5.28 5.30
CA LYS A 108 -16.60 -4.08 4.66
C LYS A 108 -17.09 -3.07 5.68
N ASN A 109 -17.85 -3.51 6.67
CA ASN A 109 -18.39 -2.64 7.71
C ASN A 109 -17.28 -2.04 8.58
N ASN A 110 -16.25 -2.83 8.88
CA ASN A 110 -15.14 -2.45 9.74
C ASN A 110 -14.11 -1.52 9.05
N LYS A 111 -14.11 -1.43 7.71
CA LYS A 111 -13.23 -0.55 6.90
C LYS A 111 -11.74 -0.62 7.26
N GLN A 112 -11.24 -1.83 7.50
CA GLN A 112 -9.82 -2.07 7.82
C GLN A 112 -8.97 -2.28 6.56
N SER A 113 -7.65 -2.44 6.71
CA SER A 113 -6.73 -2.85 5.65
C SER A 113 -6.80 -4.35 5.31
N VAL A 114 -7.62 -5.10 6.03
CA VAL A 114 -7.94 -6.51 5.78
C VAL A 114 -9.34 -6.56 5.16
N GLY A 115 -9.49 -7.27 4.05
CA GLY A 115 -10.71 -7.24 3.26
C GLY A 115 -10.71 -8.28 2.15
N CYS A 116 -11.75 -8.25 1.32
CA CYS A 116 -12.02 -9.29 0.33
C CYS A 116 -12.02 -8.78 -1.12
N GLU A 117 -11.87 -7.48 -1.34
CA GLU A 117 -11.84 -6.89 -2.67
C GLU A 117 -10.81 -5.76 -2.74
N TYR A 118 -9.92 -5.86 -3.73
CA TYR A 118 -8.85 -4.93 -4.00
C TYR A 118 -8.77 -4.63 -5.50
N TRP A 119 -8.11 -3.52 -5.84
CA TRP A 119 -7.71 -3.24 -7.22
C TRP A 119 -6.20 -2.99 -7.27
N ALA A 120 -5.51 -3.76 -8.12
CA ALA A 120 -4.11 -3.57 -8.44
C ALA A 120 -3.99 -2.82 -9.78
N THR A 121 -3.13 -1.80 -9.82
CA THR A 121 -2.95 -0.90 -10.97
C THR A 121 -1.51 -0.92 -11.45
N ASP A 122 -1.31 -1.27 -12.72
CA ASP A 122 0.00 -1.22 -13.41
C ASP A 122 0.35 0.25 -13.68
N MET A 123 1.01 0.88 -12.71
CA MET A 123 1.40 2.29 -12.75
C MET A 123 2.56 2.53 -13.73
N GLU A 124 2.77 3.78 -14.12
CA GLU A 124 3.91 4.23 -14.92
C GLU A 124 5.25 3.61 -14.46
N ALA A 125 5.84 2.78 -15.31
CA ALA A 125 7.13 2.15 -15.07
C ALA A 125 8.25 2.85 -15.86
N TYR A 126 9.46 2.91 -15.29
CA TYR A 126 10.63 3.50 -15.94
C TYR A 126 11.27 2.60 -17.00
N GLN A 127 11.15 1.27 -16.85
CA GLN A 127 11.79 0.30 -17.73
C GLN A 127 10.87 -0.12 -18.88
N ALA A 128 11.48 -0.42 -20.03
CA ALA A 128 10.75 -0.91 -21.21
C ALA A 128 10.20 -2.34 -21.04
N THR A 129 10.80 -3.13 -20.16
CA THR A 129 10.39 -4.50 -19.84
C THR A 129 10.40 -4.69 -18.34
N TYR A 130 9.30 -5.21 -17.81
CA TYR A 130 9.14 -5.43 -16.39
C TYR A 130 8.04 -6.46 -16.12
N CYS A 131 7.87 -6.83 -14.85
CA CYS A 131 6.78 -7.67 -14.38
C CYS A 131 5.98 -6.92 -13.32
N PHE A 132 4.69 -6.72 -13.54
CA PHE A 132 3.77 -6.20 -12.54
C PHE A 132 3.02 -7.36 -11.88
N ALA A 133 3.03 -7.39 -10.54
CA ALA A 133 2.42 -8.47 -9.78
C ALA A 133 1.70 -7.94 -8.54
N ALA A 134 0.85 -8.78 -7.96
CA ALA A 134 0.28 -8.58 -6.64
C ALA A 134 0.64 -9.76 -5.72
N PHE A 135 0.81 -9.47 -4.43
CA PHE A 135 0.88 -10.46 -3.37
C PHE A 135 -0.46 -10.52 -2.66
N VAL A 136 -0.98 -11.72 -2.43
CA VAL A 136 -2.21 -11.94 -1.65
C VAL A 136 -1.84 -12.85 -0.49
N ALA A 137 -1.93 -12.32 0.73
CA ALA A 137 -1.64 -13.04 1.96
C ALA A 137 -2.95 -13.46 2.63
N ASN A 138 -3.15 -14.75 2.85
CA ASN A 138 -4.32 -15.24 3.57
C ASN A 138 -4.13 -15.04 5.07
N THR A 139 -4.82 -14.02 5.60
CA THR A 139 -4.86 -13.69 7.03
C THR A 139 -5.98 -14.40 7.77
N TRP A 140 -6.80 -15.18 7.08
CA TRP A 140 -7.94 -15.89 7.65
C TRP A 140 -7.56 -17.32 8.07
N ASN A 141 -8.47 -17.97 8.80
CA ASN A 141 -8.25 -19.33 9.32
C ASN A 141 -8.75 -20.45 8.39
N THR A 142 -9.35 -20.11 7.25
CA THR A 142 -9.76 -21.05 6.20
C THR A 142 -9.05 -20.74 4.88
N PRO A 143 -8.94 -21.73 3.97
CA PRO A 143 -8.39 -21.49 2.64
C PRO A 143 -9.13 -20.37 1.90
N ALA A 144 -8.37 -19.47 1.28
CA ALA A 144 -8.87 -18.35 0.50
C ALA A 144 -8.89 -18.69 -1.00
N HIS A 145 -10.05 -18.54 -1.63
CA HIS A 145 -10.24 -18.75 -3.07
C HIS A 145 -10.15 -17.41 -3.77
N LEU A 146 -9.47 -17.34 -4.90
CA LEU A 146 -9.13 -16.08 -5.57
C LEU A 146 -9.88 -15.95 -6.90
N VAL A 147 -10.42 -14.76 -7.15
CA VAL A 147 -11.01 -14.37 -8.43
C VAL A 147 -10.31 -13.13 -8.93
N ILE A 148 -9.82 -13.18 -10.17
CA ILE A 148 -9.12 -12.07 -10.81
C ILE A 148 -9.92 -11.64 -12.03
N GLU A 149 -10.16 -10.34 -12.14
CA GLU A 149 -10.88 -9.73 -13.26
C GLU A 149 -10.05 -8.62 -13.87
N HIS A 150 -10.08 -8.50 -15.21
CA HIS A 150 -9.51 -7.38 -15.93
C HIS A 150 -10.48 -6.94 -17.03
N ASN A 151 -10.80 -5.65 -17.07
CA ASN A 151 -11.68 -5.05 -18.09
C ASN A 151 -13.03 -5.80 -18.25
N GLY A 152 -13.69 -6.13 -17.13
CA GLY A 152 -14.97 -6.83 -17.12
C GLY A 152 -14.90 -8.34 -17.38
N THR A 153 -13.70 -8.90 -17.58
CA THR A 153 -13.50 -10.32 -17.89
C THR A 153 -12.80 -11.03 -16.75
N GLN A 154 -13.42 -12.08 -16.21
CA GLN A 154 -12.79 -12.98 -15.25
C GLN A 154 -11.71 -13.82 -15.95
N LEU A 155 -10.52 -13.88 -15.34
CA LEU A 155 -9.35 -14.55 -15.88
C LEU A 155 -9.12 -15.91 -15.20
N PRO A 156 -8.47 -16.87 -15.88
CA PRO A 156 -8.15 -18.18 -15.30
C PRO A 156 -7.01 -18.07 -14.29
N VAL A 157 -7.34 -17.77 -13.02
CA VAL A 157 -6.41 -17.38 -11.94
C VAL A 157 -5.21 -18.31 -11.77
N GLU A 158 -5.38 -19.62 -11.94
CA GLU A 158 -4.33 -20.63 -11.77
C GLU A 158 -3.20 -20.50 -12.81
N SER A 159 -3.50 -19.95 -13.99
CA SER A 159 -2.54 -19.86 -15.09
C SER A 159 -1.37 -18.92 -14.79
N PHE A 160 -1.59 -17.89 -13.96
CA PHE A 160 -0.64 -16.83 -13.63
C PHE A 160 -0.44 -16.61 -12.13
N THR A 161 -1.02 -17.45 -11.27
CA THR A 161 -0.85 -17.35 -9.81
C THR A 161 0.06 -18.47 -9.29
N ARG A 162 1.00 -18.13 -8.41
CA ARG A 162 1.99 -19.08 -7.88
C ARG A 162 2.16 -18.93 -6.37
N ILE A 163 2.45 -20.05 -5.70
CA ILE A 163 2.88 -20.07 -4.31
C ILE A 163 4.42 -20.06 -4.30
N PRO A 164 5.06 -19.02 -3.70
CA PRO A 164 6.50 -18.96 -3.60
C PRO A 164 7.02 -19.98 -2.57
N VAL A 165 8.03 -20.76 -2.94
CA VAL A 165 8.67 -21.75 -2.07
C VAL A 165 10.17 -21.47 -1.99
N GLY A 166 10.70 -21.39 -0.77
CA GLY A 166 12.09 -21.07 -0.49
C GLY A 166 12.32 -19.57 -0.29
N GLN A 167 13.57 -19.13 -0.46
CA GLN A 167 13.97 -17.74 -0.19
C GLN A 167 15.14 -17.29 -1.05
N GLY A 168 15.21 -15.98 -1.29
CA GLY A 168 16.30 -15.35 -2.04
C GLY A 168 16.48 -15.95 -3.44
N PRO A 169 17.72 -16.21 -3.88
CA PRO A 169 17.98 -16.75 -5.22
C PRO A 169 17.44 -18.18 -5.46
N SER A 170 17.05 -18.91 -4.40
CA SER A 170 16.50 -20.27 -4.51
C SER A 170 14.98 -20.29 -4.52
N LEU A 171 14.33 -19.13 -4.68
CA LEU A 171 12.88 -19.03 -4.77
C LEU A 171 12.36 -19.83 -5.98
N THR A 172 11.37 -20.68 -5.74
CA THR A 172 10.65 -21.42 -6.79
C THR A 172 9.16 -21.07 -6.73
N TYR A 173 8.44 -21.39 -7.80
CA TYR A 173 7.04 -20.99 -7.98
C TYR A 173 6.18 -22.24 -8.17
N GLN A 174 5.54 -22.70 -7.10
CA GLN A 174 4.56 -23.78 -7.16
C GLN A 174 3.25 -23.28 -7.79
N ALA A 175 2.56 -24.14 -8.54
CA ALA A 175 1.25 -23.82 -9.10
C ALA A 175 0.23 -23.59 -7.98
N TYR A 176 -0.57 -22.54 -8.11
CA TYR A 176 -1.76 -22.33 -7.29
C TYR A 176 -2.91 -23.21 -7.79
N ASP A 177 -3.65 -23.82 -6.86
CA ASP A 177 -4.87 -24.60 -7.11
C ASP A 177 -6.04 -23.86 -6.45
N ASN A 178 -6.93 -23.33 -7.28
CA ASN A 178 -8.07 -22.54 -6.81
C ASN A 178 -9.21 -23.42 -6.29
N THR A 179 -9.14 -24.75 -6.40
CA THR A 179 -10.08 -25.66 -5.73
C THR A 179 -9.62 -25.96 -4.30
N ALA A 180 -8.31 -26.05 -4.09
CA ALA A 180 -7.73 -26.21 -2.75
C ALA A 180 -7.75 -24.89 -1.95
N GLY A 181 -7.61 -23.76 -2.65
CA GLY A 181 -7.50 -22.43 -2.04
C GLY A 181 -6.09 -22.17 -1.49
N LEU A 182 -5.84 -20.92 -1.12
CA LEU A 182 -4.61 -20.47 -0.48
C LEU A 182 -4.71 -20.74 1.02
N ALA A 183 -3.87 -21.58 1.62
CA ALA A 183 -4.04 -21.94 3.01
C ALA A 183 -3.77 -20.77 3.97
N ALA A 184 -4.25 -20.89 5.21
CA ALA A 184 -4.04 -19.87 6.25
C ALA A 184 -2.54 -19.58 6.45
N GLY A 185 -2.16 -18.31 6.42
CA GLY A 185 -0.77 -17.86 6.54
C GLY A 185 0.09 -18.03 5.28
N GLU A 186 -0.45 -18.61 4.20
CA GLU A 186 0.25 -18.65 2.91
C GLU A 186 0.10 -17.33 2.14
N VAL A 187 1.03 -17.12 1.20
CA VAL A 187 1.03 -15.98 0.29
C VAL A 187 1.02 -16.49 -1.15
N ALA A 188 0.14 -15.95 -1.99
CA ALA A 188 0.18 -16.14 -3.43
C ALA A 188 0.81 -14.92 -4.12
N ILE A 189 1.56 -15.17 -5.20
CA ILE A 189 2.02 -14.16 -6.16
C ILE A 189 1.15 -14.26 -7.40
N VAL A 190 0.43 -13.19 -7.72
CA VAL A 190 -0.42 -13.06 -8.90
C VAL A 190 0.34 -12.24 -9.95
N PHE A 191 0.82 -12.88 -11.02
CA PHE A 191 1.56 -12.19 -12.08
C PHE A 191 0.57 -11.54 -13.07
N LEU A 192 0.40 -10.22 -13.00
CA LEU A 192 -0.70 -9.52 -13.66
C LEU A 192 -0.34 -9.04 -15.08
N SER A 193 0.82 -8.41 -15.25
CA SER A 193 1.26 -7.82 -16.53
C SER A 193 2.77 -7.90 -16.69
N GLY A 194 3.25 -7.89 -17.94
CA GLY A 194 4.65 -8.04 -18.29
C GLY A 194 4.90 -9.22 -19.24
N ASN A 195 6.05 -9.22 -19.91
CA ASN A 195 6.45 -10.39 -20.69
C ASN A 195 6.85 -11.52 -19.75
N SER A 196 6.80 -12.77 -20.21
CA SER A 196 7.41 -13.89 -19.48
C SER A 196 8.85 -14.14 -19.92
N GLY A 197 9.69 -14.61 -18.99
CA GLY A 197 11.08 -14.95 -19.27
C GLY A 197 12.00 -14.76 -18.07
N GLY A 198 13.30 -14.57 -18.34
CA GLY A 198 14.25 -14.17 -17.30
C GLY A 198 14.01 -12.75 -16.83
N ALA A 199 14.43 -12.44 -15.59
CA ALA A 199 14.35 -11.09 -15.02
C ALA A 199 14.88 -10.03 -16.03
N PRO A 200 14.21 -8.87 -16.17
CA PRO A 200 13.13 -8.33 -15.33
C PRO A 200 11.71 -8.77 -15.72
N ASN A 201 11.57 -9.75 -16.62
CA ASN A 201 10.28 -10.28 -17.04
C ASN A 201 9.65 -11.19 -15.95
N CYS A 202 8.36 -11.46 -16.07
CA CYS A 202 7.66 -12.36 -15.17
C CYS A 202 8.21 -13.80 -15.28
N PRO A 203 8.37 -14.52 -14.16
CA PRO A 203 8.89 -15.88 -14.16
C PRO A 203 7.95 -16.90 -14.80
N VAL A 204 6.67 -16.52 -14.96
CA VAL A 204 5.63 -17.28 -15.65
C VAL A 204 4.84 -16.33 -16.55
N THR A 205 4.00 -16.86 -17.43
CA THR A 205 3.06 -16.04 -18.22
C THR A 205 2.17 -15.23 -17.30
N SER A 206 2.14 -13.91 -17.49
CA SER A 206 1.27 -13.01 -16.75
C SER A 206 -0.18 -13.07 -17.27
N ALA A 207 -1.11 -12.54 -16.48
CA ALA A 207 -2.54 -12.53 -16.80
C ALA A 207 -2.85 -11.78 -18.12
N VAL A 208 -2.34 -10.56 -18.26
CA VAL A 208 -2.52 -9.71 -19.45
C VAL A 208 -1.19 -9.02 -19.79
N PRO A 209 -0.36 -9.62 -20.67
CA PRO A 209 0.90 -9.00 -21.09
C PRO A 209 0.66 -7.61 -21.72
N GLY A 210 1.34 -6.58 -21.22
CA GLY A 210 1.25 -5.22 -21.75
C GLY A 210 0.01 -4.44 -21.32
N ALA A 211 -0.56 -4.74 -20.14
CA ALA A 211 -1.69 -3.97 -19.60
C ALA A 211 -1.29 -2.57 -19.10
N GLY A 212 0.00 -2.33 -18.86
CA GLY A 212 0.54 -1.06 -18.39
C GLY A 212 0.37 0.10 -19.40
N MET A 213 0.36 1.32 -18.87
CA MET A 213 0.25 2.56 -19.64
C MET A 213 1.45 3.47 -19.39
N GLN A 214 1.86 4.18 -20.45
CA GLN A 214 2.87 5.24 -20.38
C GLN A 214 2.22 6.60 -20.63
N GLY A 215 2.57 7.59 -19.83
CA GLY A 215 2.03 8.94 -19.85
C GLY A 215 0.64 9.09 -19.22
N THR A 216 -0.02 10.20 -19.54
CA THR A 216 -1.37 10.52 -19.05
C THR A 216 -2.44 9.84 -19.90
N GLY A 217 -3.40 9.17 -19.26
CA GLY A 217 -4.53 8.52 -19.94
C GLY A 217 -5.39 7.64 -19.04
N VAL A 218 -6.28 6.86 -19.65
CA VAL A 218 -7.16 5.91 -18.95
C VAL A 218 -6.82 4.46 -19.34
N SER A 219 -6.53 3.61 -18.36
CA SER A 219 -6.26 2.17 -18.57
C SER A 219 -7.12 1.30 -17.65
N ALA A 220 -7.03 -0.02 -17.76
CA ALA A 220 -7.77 -0.96 -16.92
C ALA A 220 -6.87 -1.49 -15.78
N SER A 221 -7.43 -1.54 -14.57
CA SER A 221 -6.84 -2.17 -13.38
C SER A 221 -7.32 -3.62 -13.24
N PHE A 222 -6.72 -4.35 -12.31
CA PHE A 222 -7.05 -5.74 -12.01
C PHE A 222 -7.82 -5.82 -10.71
N ARG A 223 -9.03 -6.35 -10.72
CA ARG A 223 -9.78 -6.66 -9.50
C ARG A 223 -9.23 -7.96 -8.92
N ILE A 224 -8.96 -7.95 -7.63
CA ILE A 224 -8.58 -9.12 -6.84
C ILE A 224 -9.67 -9.33 -5.80
N GLU A 225 -10.41 -10.42 -5.92
CA GLU A 225 -11.48 -10.79 -4.99
C GLU A 225 -11.12 -12.10 -4.28
N SER A 226 -11.51 -12.20 -3.01
CA SER A 226 -11.44 -13.44 -2.22
C SER A 226 -12.73 -13.68 -1.45
N ASP A 227 -12.99 -14.93 -1.11
CA ASP A 227 -14.17 -15.36 -0.34
C ASP A 227 -13.98 -15.25 1.19
N VAL A 228 -12.75 -14.98 1.65
CA VAL A 228 -12.42 -14.64 3.03
C VAL A 228 -11.45 -13.47 3.10
N PRO A 229 -11.32 -12.78 4.26
CA PRO A 229 -10.45 -11.63 4.36
C PRO A 229 -8.97 -11.97 4.18
N VAL A 230 -8.35 -11.29 3.21
CA VAL A 230 -6.92 -11.37 2.89
C VAL A 230 -6.30 -9.99 3.02
N VAL A 231 -4.97 -9.90 2.88
CA VAL A 231 -4.26 -8.63 2.68
C VAL A 231 -3.56 -8.67 1.32
N ALA A 232 -3.72 -7.61 0.53
CA ALA A 232 -3.13 -7.52 -0.80
C ALA A 232 -2.07 -6.42 -0.87
N TYR A 233 -1.02 -6.68 -1.66
CA TYR A 233 0.01 -5.71 -2.00
C TYR A 233 0.21 -5.72 -3.51
N GLN A 234 0.56 -4.60 -4.11
CA GLN A 234 1.08 -4.57 -5.47
C GLN A 234 2.57 -4.28 -5.49
N ILE A 235 3.25 -4.75 -6.52
CA ILE A 235 4.68 -4.56 -6.73
C ILE A 235 4.97 -4.27 -8.20
N ASN A 236 5.57 -3.12 -8.45
CA ASN A 236 5.96 -2.65 -9.76
C ASN A 236 7.39 -2.09 -9.76
N PRO A 237 8.35 -2.72 -10.46
CA PRO A 237 8.34 -4.07 -11.01
C PRO A 237 8.77 -5.16 -10.01
N TYR A 238 8.17 -6.35 -10.14
CA TYR A 238 8.56 -7.57 -9.45
C TYR A 238 9.97 -8.04 -9.87
N GLY A 239 10.79 -8.42 -8.89
CA GLY A 239 12.10 -9.06 -9.10
C GLY A 239 13.23 -8.47 -8.24
N GLY A 240 13.00 -7.38 -7.52
CA GLY A 240 13.93 -6.82 -6.55
C GLY A 240 15.27 -6.40 -7.18
N GLY A 241 16.38 -6.87 -6.60
CA GLY A 241 17.73 -6.42 -6.96
C GLY A 241 18.11 -6.60 -8.44
N SER A 242 17.56 -7.59 -9.14
CA SER A 242 17.82 -7.77 -10.58
C SER A 242 17.12 -6.74 -11.46
N VAL A 243 16.11 -6.06 -10.92
CA VAL A 243 15.31 -5.05 -11.63
C VAL A 243 15.72 -3.64 -11.23
N ALA A 244 16.36 -3.48 -10.08
CA ALA A 244 17.01 -2.25 -9.60
C ALA A 244 16.12 -1.01 -9.41
N VAL A 245 14.82 -1.08 -9.74
CA VAL A 245 13.85 0.01 -9.56
C VAL A 245 12.54 -0.47 -8.94
N THR A 246 12.54 -1.52 -8.12
CA THR A 246 11.31 -2.10 -7.54
C THR A 246 10.64 -1.18 -6.52
N GLY A 247 9.34 -0.93 -6.68
CA GLY A 247 8.46 -0.36 -5.66
C GLY A 247 7.36 -1.35 -5.28
N ALA A 248 6.77 -1.19 -4.10
CA ALA A 248 5.62 -1.97 -3.68
C ALA A 248 4.75 -1.17 -2.71
N SER A 249 3.45 -1.40 -2.74
CA SER A 249 2.48 -0.78 -1.84
C SER A 249 1.52 -1.80 -1.27
N LEU A 250 1.16 -1.64 0.01
CA LEU A 250 -0.07 -2.21 0.54
C LEU A 250 -1.25 -1.65 -0.27
N LEU A 251 -2.19 -2.52 -0.63
CA LEU A 251 -3.46 -2.12 -1.21
C LEU A 251 -4.48 -1.99 -0.08
N LEU A 252 -5.25 -0.91 -0.10
CA LEU A 252 -6.41 -0.74 0.75
C LEU A 252 -7.61 -1.42 0.07
N PRO A 253 -8.41 -2.22 0.81
CA PRO A 253 -9.60 -2.83 0.22
C PRO A 253 -10.61 -1.76 -0.15
N THR A 254 -11.49 -2.07 -1.11
CA THR A 254 -12.47 -1.11 -1.64
C THR A 254 -13.45 -0.59 -0.58
N SER A 255 -13.62 -1.30 0.54
CA SER A 255 -14.38 -0.86 1.70
C SER A 255 -13.76 0.33 2.45
N ALA A 256 -12.45 0.52 2.36
CA ALA A 256 -11.72 1.61 2.98
C ALA A 256 -11.59 2.84 2.06
N TRP A 257 -12.07 2.75 0.81
CA TRP A 257 -12.04 3.85 -0.15
C TRP A 257 -13.13 4.87 0.16
N ASP A 258 -12.93 6.11 -0.29
CA ASP A 258 -13.92 7.18 -0.14
C ASP A 258 -13.96 8.08 -1.39
N THR A 259 -14.61 9.23 -1.26
CA THR A 259 -14.92 10.20 -2.29
C THR A 259 -14.07 11.47 -2.20
N ASN A 260 -13.14 11.56 -1.25
CA ASN A 260 -12.33 12.76 -1.02
C ASN A 260 -10.88 12.42 -0.67
N TYR A 261 -9.94 12.98 -1.45
CA TYR A 261 -8.50 12.76 -1.32
C TYR A 261 -7.73 14.06 -1.52
N ILE A 262 -6.55 14.12 -0.91
CA ILE A 262 -5.50 15.07 -1.30
C ILE A 262 -4.54 14.31 -2.22
N ALA A 263 -4.31 14.85 -3.41
CA ALA A 263 -3.37 14.30 -4.36
C ALA A 263 -1.96 14.35 -3.78
N VAL A 264 -1.20 13.28 -4.00
CA VAL A 264 0.19 13.13 -3.59
C VAL A 264 0.95 12.50 -4.75
N ASN A 265 2.11 13.06 -5.08
CA ASN A 265 3.12 12.35 -5.86
C ASN A 265 4.12 11.70 -4.90
N ALA A 266 4.56 10.46 -5.19
CA ALA A 266 5.47 9.74 -4.30
C ALA A 266 6.79 10.50 -4.10
N TYR A 267 7.27 11.18 -5.14
CA TYR A 267 8.39 12.10 -5.07
C TYR A 267 8.30 13.17 -6.15
N ARG A 268 9.12 14.22 -6.03
CA ARG A 268 9.20 15.28 -7.04
C ARG A 268 9.70 14.78 -8.39
N GLN A 269 9.58 15.62 -9.43
CA GLN A 269 10.27 15.39 -10.70
C GLN A 269 11.75 15.04 -10.48
N ASP A 270 12.16 13.92 -11.07
CA ASP A 270 13.54 13.47 -11.05
C ASP A 270 13.93 12.91 -12.44
N ILE A 271 14.41 11.67 -12.52
CA ILE A 271 14.81 11.03 -13.78
C ILE A 271 13.57 10.84 -14.70
N ALA A 272 12.43 10.56 -14.09
CA ALA A 272 11.12 10.50 -14.75
C ALA A 272 10.16 11.53 -14.13
N PRO A 273 9.07 11.90 -14.83
CA PRO A 273 7.96 12.60 -14.20
C PRO A 273 7.25 11.71 -13.18
N PRO A 274 6.80 12.25 -12.03
CA PRO A 274 5.91 11.52 -11.14
C PRO A 274 4.58 11.21 -11.83
N SER A 275 3.91 10.19 -11.30
CA SER A 275 2.58 9.78 -11.73
C SER A 275 1.64 9.72 -10.54
N MET A 276 0.35 9.64 -10.84
CA MET A 276 -0.68 9.26 -9.89
C MET A 276 -1.83 8.60 -10.64
N ASN A 277 -2.55 7.70 -9.98
CA ASN A 277 -3.64 6.95 -10.58
C ASN A 277 -4.89 7.04 -9.70
N ILE A 278 -6.05 7.28 -10.33
CA ILE A 278 -7.35 7.30 -9.69
C ILE A 278 -8.17 6.13 -10.24
N VAL A 279 -8.61 5.21 -9.39
CA VAL A 279 -9.26 3.95 -9.76
C VAL A 279 -10.74 3.98 -9.38
N ALA A 280 -11.64 3.55 -10.26
CA ALA A 280 -13.06 3.46 -9.98
C ALA A 280 -13.55 2.01 -9.80
N THR A 281 -14.39 1.79 -8.79
CA THR A 281 -15.11 0.52 -8.56
C THR A 281 -16.47 0.46 -9.24
N GLU A 282 -16.96 1.59 -9.75
CA GLU A 282 -18.29 1.72 -10.34
C GLU A 282 -18.26 2.46 -11.67
N ASP A 283 -19.18 2.11 -12.56
CA ASP A 283 -19.34 2.78 -13.86
C ASP A 283 -19.80 4.22 -13.70
N ASN A 284 -19.45 5.07 -14.67
CA ASN A 284 -19.80 6.49 -14.68
C ASN A 284 -19.42 7.22 -13.38
N THR A 285 -18.25 6.91 -12.80
CA THR A 285 -17.71 7.65 -11.66
C THR A 285 -17.19 8.99 -12.14
N SER A 286 -17.75 10.08 -11.63
CA SER A 286 -17.38 11.45 -11.95
C SER A 286 -16.35 11.96 -10.94
N VAL A 287 -15.15 12.29 -11.42
CA VAL A 287 -14.04 12.79 -10.60
C VAL A 287 -13.79 14.25 -10.93
N THR A 288 -13.81 15.11 -9.92
CA THR A 288 -13.48 16.53 -10.00
C THR A 288 -12.18 16.79 -9.26
N MET A 289 -11.21 17.40 -9.94
CA MET A 289 -9.93 17.79 -9.35
C MET A 289 -9.76 19.31 -9.41
N VAL A 290 -9.24 19.90 -8.32
CA VAL A 290 -8.71 21.27 -8.29
C VAL A 290 -7.19 21.17 -8.22
N PRO A 291 -6.48 21.31 -9.35
CA PRO A 291 -5.05 21.05 -9.38
C PRO A 291 -4.23 22.26 -8.94
N VAL A 292 -3.18 22.05 -8.15
CA VAL A 292 -2.28 23.15 -7.71
C VAL A 292 -1.36 23.65 -8.82
N ALA A 293 -1.14 22.83 -9.85
CA ALA A 293 -0.40 23.16 -11.07
C ALA A 293 -1.28 22.88 -12.30
N ALA A 294 -0.89 23.37 -13.47
CA ALA A 294 -1.62 23.06 -14.70
C ALA A 294 -1.55 21.55 -15.01
N VAL A 295 -2.70 20.95 -15.31
CA VAL A 295 -2.80 19.56 -15.79
C VAL A 295 -2.68 19.56 -17.30
N GLN A 296 -1.71 18.84 -17.83
CA GLN A 296 -1.43 18.82 -19.27
C GLN A 296 -2.53 18.12 -20.08
N GLY A 297 -3.22 17.14 -19.46
CA GLY A 297 -4.19 16.28 -20.13
C GLY A 297 -3.54 15.26 -21.08
N GLY A 298 -4.35 14.34 -21.61
CA GLY A 298 -3.90 13.25 -22.49
C GLY A 298 -4.73 11.98 -22.30
N GLY A 299 -4.84 11.15 -23.35
CA GLY A 299 -5.43 9.81 -23.25
C GLY A 299 -6.84 9.74 -22.65
N GLY A 300 -7.67 10.79 -22.86
CA GLY A 300 -9.02 10.90 -22.29
C GLY A 300 -9.14 11.82 -21.07
N ILE A 301 -8.02 12.24 -20.46
CA ILE A 301 -7.97 13.22 -19.37
C ILE A 301 -7.91 14.64 -19.95
N PRO A 302 -8.83 15.55 -19.57
CA PRO A 302 -8.81 16.93 -20.05
C PRO A 302 -7.64 17.72 -19.43
N ALA A 303 -7.15 18.71 -20.17
CA ALA A 303 -6.20 19.68 -19.63
C ALA A 303 -6.94 20.68 -18.71
N SER A 304 -6.23 21.24 -17.73
CA SER A 304 -6.75 22.31 -16.87
C SER A 304 -5.65 23.28 -16.46
N ALA A 305 -6.02 24.54 -16.22
CA ALA A 305 -5.12 25.49 -15.57
C ALA A 305 -5.02 25.20 -14.07
N ALA A 306 -3.92 25.65 -13.44
CA ALA A 306 -3.80 25.63 -11.99
C ALA A 306 -4.99 26.35 -11.34
N ASN A 307 -5.44 25.84 -10.19
CA ASN A 307 -6.56 26.35 -9.40
C ASN A 307 -7.89 26.44 -10.15
N THR A 308 -8.04 25.71 -11.27
CA THR A 308 -9.30 25.62 -12.02
C THR A 308 -9.88 24.22 -11.88
N PRO A 309 -11.09 24.07 -11.30
CA PRO A 309 -11.72 22.76 -11.22
C PRO A 309 -11.98 22.20 -12.62
N PHE A 310 -11.70 20.91 -12.78
CA PHE A 310 -12.06 20.17 -13.99
C PHE A 310 -12.57 18.78 -13.61
N THR A 311 -13.38 18.19 -14.48
CA THR A 311 -14.04 16.90 -14.24
C THR A 311 -13.75 15.93 -15.37
N PHE A 312 -13.58 14.65 -15.05
CA PHE A 312 -13.50 13.55 -16.00
C PHE A 312 -14.27 12.34 -15.45
N ILE A 313 -14.60 11.41 -16.34
CA ILE A 313 -15.39 10.22 -16.02
C ILE A 313 -14.54 8.98 -16.25
N ILE A 314 -14.56 8.06 -15.29
CA ILE A 314 -13.96 6.73 -15.39
C ILE A 314 -15.01 5.67 -15.02
N ASN A 315 -14.88 4.48 -15.59
CA ASN A 315 -15.80 3.36 -15.38
C ASN A 315 -15.22 2.31 -14.44
N ARG A 316 -16.03 1.31 -14.05
CA ARG A 316 -15.59 0.25 -13.14
C ARG A 316 -14.35 -0.44 -13.70
N GLY A 317 -13.33 -0.53 -12.85
CA GLY A 317 -12.05 -1.13 -13.18
C GLY A 317 -11.17 -0.31 -14.11
N GLN A 318 -11.57 0.91 -14.48
CA GLN A 318 -10.68 1.85 -15.13
C GLN A 318 -9.89 2.63 -14.08
N ASN A 319 -8.70 3.07 -14.47
CA ASN A 319 -7.92 4.04 -13.73
C ASN A 319 -7.48 5.18 -14.65
N ALA A 320 -7.55 6.41 -14.13
CA ALA A 320 -7.02 7.61 -14.75
C ALA A 320 -5.61 7.86 -14.24
N GLN A 321 -4.61 7.70 -15.11
CA GLN A 321 -3.21 8.03 -14.85
C GLN A 321 -2.93 9.47 -15.28
N ILE A 322 -2.30 10.25 -14.42
CA ILE A 322 -1.76 11.57 -14.75
C ILE A 322 -0.26 11.54 -14.47
N THR A 323 0.54 11.65 -15.52
CA THR A 323 2.01 11.66 -15.49
C THR A 323 2.51 12.97 -16.07
N GLN A 324 3.18 13.79 -15.25
CA GLN A 324 3.72 15.08 -15.66
C GLN A 324 4.81 15.60 -14.72
N SER A 325 5.63 16.53 -15.19
CA SER A 325 6.75 17.06 -14.40
C SER A 325 6.36 18.01 -13.27
N ALA A 326 5.34 18.83 -13.47
CA ALA A 326 4.84 19.71 -12.41
C ALA A 326 4.04 18.86 -11.42
N GLU A 327 4.49 18.80 -10.17
CA GLU A 327 3.81 18.05 -9.12
C GLU A 327 2.38 18.55 -8.90
N LEU A 328 1.51 17.61 -8.55
CA LEU A 328 0.11 17.83 -8.21
C LEU A 328 -0.15 17.57 -6.73
N THR A 329 0.90 17.32 -5.94
CA THR A 329 0.83 17.19 -4.48
C THR A 329 0.09 18.40 -3.87
N GLY A 330 -0.96 18.14 -3.09
CA GLY A 330 -1.84 19.17 -2.52
C GLY A 330 -3.13 19.43 -3.29
N SER A 331 -3.28 18.91 -4.51
CA SER A 331 -4.52 19.07 -5.28
C SER A 331 -5.69 18.37 -4.59
N VAL A 332 -6.87 18.98 -4.59
CA VAL A 332 -8.08 18.36 -4.03
C VAL A 332 -8.71 17.46 -5.09
N ILE A 333 -9.05 16.24 -4.71
CA ILE A 333 -9.79 15.28 -5.53
C ILE A 333 -11.10 14.96 -4.83
N GLN A 334 -12.21 15.13 -5.55
CA GLN A 334 -13.54 14.74 -5.10
C GLN A 334 -14.23 13.90 -6.16
N SER A 335 -15.02 12.91 -5.74
CA SER A 335 -15.83 12.09 -6.63
C SER A 335 -17.26 11.92 -6.12
N ASP A 336 -18.17 11.47 -6.99
CA ASP A 336 -19.55 11.13 -6.64
C ASP A 336 -19.70 9.69 -6.10
N LYS A 337 -18.67 8.86 -6.30
CA LYS A 337 -18.58 7.46 -5.86
C LYS A 337 -17.19 7.15 -5.30
N PRO A 338 -17.04 6.12 -4.43
CA PRO A 338 -15.73 5.77 -3.89
C PRO A 338 -14.69 5.47 -4.97
N ILE A 339 -13.48 6.01 -4.78
CA ILE A 339 -12.33 5.82 -5.67
C ILE A 339 -11.10 5.39 -4.88
N GLY A 340 -10.19 4.66 -5.53
CA GLY A 340 -8.85 4.38 -5.01
C GLY A 340 -7.86 5.41 -5.55
N PHE A 341 -6.85 5.76 -4.77
CA PHE A 341 -5.82 6.72 -5.18
C PHE A 341 -4.41 6.17 -4.93
N MET A 342 -3.57 6.21 -5.97
CA MET A 342 -2.18 5.77 -5.92
C MET A 342 -1.26 6.93 -6.28
N ALA A 343 -0.23 7.14 -5.47
CA ALA A 343 0.87 8.05 -5.73
C ALA A 343 2.05 7.29 -6.35
N GLY A 344 2.69 7.83 -7.39
CA GLY A 344 3.75 7.13 -8.13
C GLY A 344 4.95 8.01 -8.48
N GLN A 345 6.11 7.38 -8.61
CA GLN A 345 7.32 7.95 -9.21
C GLN A 345 8.15 6.82 -9.85
N PRO A 346 8.30 6.80 -11.19
CA PRO A 346 8.95 5.68 -11.89
C PRO A 346 10.42 5.37 -11.54
N CYS A 347 11.19 6.38 -11.15
CA CYS A 347 12.62 6.34 -10.85
C CYS A 347 13.02 7.57 -9.99
N MET A 348 12.83 7.49 -8.67
CA MET A 348 13.14 8.53 -7.69
C MET A 348 14.47 8.27 -6.99
N ARG A 349 15.33 9.29 -6.90
CA ARG A 349 16.56 9.21 -6.11
C ARG A 349 16.33 9.81 -4.74
N THR A 350 16.54 8.99 -3.71
CA THR A 350 16.33 9.38 -2.32
C THR A 350 17.59 9.08 -1.50
N PRO A 351 18.44 10.08 -1.18
CA PRO A 351 18.32 11.52 -1.45
C PRO A 351 18.47 11.91 -2.93
N PHE A 352 17.89 13.04 -3.33
CA PHE A 352 18.00 13.53 -4.70
C PHE A 352 19.46 13.67 -5.15
N GLY A 353 19.74 13.22 -6.38
CA GLY A 353 21.08 13.35 -6.98
C GLY A 353 21.98 12.12 -6.81
N VAL A 354 21.60 11.11 -6.04
CA VAL A 354 22.41 9.87 -5.88
C VAL A 354 22.43 9.01 -7.16
N ALA A 355 23.26 7.97 -7.20
CA ALA A 355 23.52 7.20 -8.40
C ALA A 355 22.38 6.26 -8.83
N TYR A 356 21.55 5.82 -7.88
CA TYR A 356 20.49 4.83 -8.12
C TYR A 356 19.14 5.39 -7.70
N CYS A 357 18.12 5.02 -8.45
CA CYS A 357 16.74 5.37 -8.17
C CYS A 357 15.94 4.09 -7.89
N ASP A 358 14.82 4.24 -7.21
CA ASP A 358 13.81 3.20 -7.06
C ASP A 358 12.47 3.69 -7.61
N HIS A 359 11.57 2.78 -7.96
CA HIS A 359 10.17 3.13 -8.16
C HIS A 359 9.55 3.43 -6.80
N GLY A 360 8.89 4.57 -6.68
CA GLY A 360 8.04 4.90 -5.54
C GLY A 360 6.59 4.66 -5.92
N GLU A 361 5.88 3.85 -5.15
CA GLU A 361 4.43 3.74 -5.26
C GLU A 361 3.81 3.61 -3.87
N GLN A 362 2.64 4.22 -3.70
CA GLN A 362 1.89 4.12 -2.46
C GLN A 362 0.40 4.33 -2.72
N MET A 363 -0.42 3.41 -2.20
CA MET A 363 -1.86 3.65 -2.06
C MET A 363 -2.09 4.64 -0.95
N VAL A 364 -2.72 5.75 -1.29
CA VAL A 364 -2.93 6.87 -0.38
C VAL A 364 -4.33 6.73 0.24
N PRO A 365 -4.44 6.73 1.58
CA PRO A 365 -5.74 6.71 2.26
C PRO A 365 -6.59 7.96 1.96
N PRO A 366 -7.93 7.86 2.02
CA PRO A 366 -8.81 9.02 1.91
C PRO A 366 -8.65 9.99 3.07
N VAL A 367 -9.16 11.22 2.91
CA VAL A 367 -9.08 12.27 3.95
C VAL A 367 -9.67 11.80 5.28
N GLN A 368 -10.78 11.04 5.26
CA GLN A 368 -11.42 10.52 6.48
C GLN A 368 -10.54 9.54 7.28
N ALA A 369 -9.52 8.94 6.64
CA ALA A 369 -8.61 7.98 7.26
C ALA A 369 -7.32 8.63 7.80
N LEU A 370 -7.16 9.94 7.63
CA LEU A 370 -6.01 10.66 8.19
C LEU A 370 -6.11 10.71 9.72
N GLY A 371 -4.98 10.45 10.38
CA GLY A 371 -4.82 10.59 11.83
C GLY A 371 -4.30 11.96 12.24
N SER A 372 -4.32 12.22 13.55
CA SER A 372 -3.67 13.38 14.18
C SER A 372 -2.32 13.05 14.82
N GLU A 373 -1.96 11.77 14.87
CA GLU A 373 -0.71 11.26 15.45
C GLU A 373 -0.14 10.17 14.53
N TYR A 374 1.18 10.24 14.30
CA TYR A 374 1.89 9.33 13.42
C TYR A 374 3.21 8.92 14.07
N VAL A 375 3.59 7.66 13.88
CA VAL A 375 4.88 7.13 14.35
C VAL A 375 5.77 6.89 13.14
N GLY A 376 6.84 7.68 13.01
CA GLY A 376 7.85 7.50 11.97
C GLY A 376 8.87 6.44 12.36
N VAL A 377 8.65 5.18 11.97
CA VAL A 377 9.57 4.07 12.25
C VAL A 377 10.51 3.84 11.08
N MET A 378 11.82 3.97 11.31
CA MET A 378 12.82 3.60 10.31
C MET A 378 12.98 2.08 10.25
N TYR A 379 13.11 1.53 9.05
CA TYR A 379 13.57 0.14 8.87
C TYR A 379 14.96 -0.06 9.50
N ARG A 380 15.30 -1.31 9.84
CA ARG A 380 16.65 -1.62 10.36
C ARG A 380 17.70 -1.20 9.31
N PRO A 381 18.60 -0.24 9.62
CA PRO A 381 19.60 0.21 8.66
C PRO A 381 20.49 -0.96 8.21
N ARG A 382 20.77 -1.04 6.91
CA ARG A 382 21.74 -2.00 6.35
C ARG A 382 23.16 -1.50 6.54
N GLN A 383 23.35 -0.19 6.48
CA GLN A 383 24.57 0.56 6.69
C GLN A 383 24.24 1.81 7.56
N GLY A 384 24.94 2.93 7.34
CA GLY A 384 24.67 4.22 7.98
C GLY A 384 23.74 5.14 7.18
N GLU A 385 22.79 4.59 6.42
CA GLU A 385 21.84 5.39 5.64
C GLU A 385 20.86 6.17 6.53
N PRO A 386 20.46 7.41 6.14
CA PRO A 386 19.47 8.17 6.88
C PRO A 386 18.04 7.69 6.56
N ALA A 387 17.10 7.94 7.49
CA ALA A 387 15.68 7.96 7.17
C ALA A 387 15.30 9.32 6.56
N ILE A 388 14.48 9.30 5.51
CA ILE A 388 13.91 10.51 4.93
C ILE A 388 12.41 10.42 5.05
N TRP A 389 11.81 11.41 5.71
CA TRP A 389 10.38 11.55 5.87
C TRP A 389 9.91 12.74 5.05
N ARG A 390 8.90 12.54 4.20
CA ARG A 390 8.18 13.61 3.53
C ARG A 390 6.84 13.79 4.25
N MET A 391 6.61 14.97 4.77
CA MET A 391 5.32 15.36 5.34
C MET A 391 4.56 16.15 4.28
N ILE A 392 3.23 16.04 4.27
CA ILE A 392 2.37 16.76 3.35
C ILE A 392 1.21 17.34 4.15
N GLY A 393 1.01 18.66 4.10
CA GLY A 393 -0.15 19.30 4.72
C GLY A 393 -1.43 18.97 3.95
N ALA A 394 -2.47 18.51 4.64
CA ALA A 394 -3.79 18.31 4.02
C ALA A 394 -4.61 19.61 3.98
N VAL A 395 -4.35 20.52 4.92
CA VAL A 395 -5.04 21.81 5.08
C VAL A 395 -4.03 22.89 5.50
N ASP A 396 -4.31 24.13 5.13
CA ASP A 396 -3.48 25.29 5.48
C ASP A 396 -3.34 25.48 7.00
N GLY A 397 -2.14 25.88 7.44
CA GLY A 397 -1.87 26.14 8.85
C GLY A 397 -1.91 24.90 9.76
N THR A 398 -1.68 23.70 9.23
CA THR A 398 -1.52 22.48 10.03
C THR A 398 -0.36 22.67 11.01
N GLN A 399 -0.59 22.50 12.31
CA GLN A 399 0.44 22.61 13.34
C GLN A 399 0.96 21.23 13.73
N LEU A 400 2.28 21.08 13.79
CA LEU A 400 2.94 19.81 14.08
C LEU A 400 3.76 19.91 15.37
N THR A 401 3.76 18.80 16.12
CA THR A 401 4.61 18.60 17.29
C THR A 401 5.33 17.27 17.17
N TRP A 402 6.52 17.16 17.77
CA TRP A 402 7.43 16.05 17.55
C TRP A 402 7.85 15.42 18.88
N THR A 403 7.80 14.10 18.98
CA THR A 403 8.29 13.35 20.15
C THR A 403 9.14 12.15 19.70
N PRO A 404 10.46 12.12 20.01
CA PRO A 404 11.28 13.25 20.48
C PRO A 404 11.33 14.37 19.42
N ASP A 405 11.87 15.54 19.77
CA ASP A 405 12.08 16.59 18.78
C ASP A 405 13.10 16.13 17.73
N VAL A 406 12.61 15.89 16.51
CA VAL A 406 13.41 15.44 15.36
C VAL A 406 13.76 16.59 14.41
N GLY A 407 13.45 17.85 14.76
CA GLY A 407 13.72 19.01 13.92
C GLY A 407 12.85 19.11 12.66
N GLY A 408 11.66 18.49 12.66
CA GLY A 408 10.69 18.60 11.58
C GLY A 408 10.00 19.97 11.53
N PRO A 409 9.24 20.28 10.46
CA PRO A 409 8.52 21.55 10.34
C PRO A 409 7.51 21.73 11.49
N ALA A 410 7.36 22.97 11.97
CA ALA A 410 6.37 23.31 13.00
C ALA A 410 4.96 23.52 12.41
N THR A 411 4.90 23.91 11.14
CA THR A 411 3.65 24.15 10.40
C THR A 411 3.74 23.65 8.97
N LEU A 412 2.62 23.24 8.39
CA LEU A 412 2.48 22.93 6.98
C LEU A 412 1.22 23.57 6.41
N ASP A 413 1.34 24.16 5.23
CA ASP A 413 0.21 24.53 4.41
C ASP A 413 -0.22 23.36 3.49
N GLN A 414 -1.39 23.47 2.85
CA GLN A 414 -1.89 22.42 1.99
C GLN A 414 -0.91 22.13 0.84
N GLY A 415 -0.49 20.86 0.71
CA GLY A 415 0.42 20.40 -0.34
C GLY A 415 1.90 20.71 -0.10
N GLN A 416 2.25 21.38 1.01
CA GLN A 416 3.63 21.75 1.34
C GLN A 416 4.48 20.57 1.79
#